data_AF-A0A516H2F2-F1
#
_entry.id   AF-A0A516H2F2-F1
#
_cell.length_a   1.000
_cell.length_b   1.000
_cell.length_c   1.000
_cell.angle_alpha   90.00
_cell.angle_beta   90.00
_cell.angle_gamma   90.00
#
_symmetry.space_group_name_H-M   'P 1'
#
loop_
_entity.id
_entity.type
_entity.pdbx_description
1 polymer ?
#
loop_
_entity_poly.entity_id
_entity_poly.type
_entity_poly.pdbx_seq_one_letter_code
_entity_poly.pdbx_strand_id
1 'polypeptide(L)'
;MATMFEEAFLKVGERLGALQAKVVLALAGGMIALAIVAAAGVYIWLNPLLHCRQQSALLFFGTAVRHGEHVRHLDGSEWHGFVESAIVPRLPDGFTVLEGQGFSRSVADGAAMRENTYILMVAHRNDTEINAKLASIVEDYKSRFQQESVLRLDQCGAYKF
;
A
#
# COMPACT_ATOMS: atom_id res chain seq x y z
N MET A 1 -13.21 -69.42 29.88
CA MET A 1 -13.78 -69.09 28.55
C MET A 1 -14.58 -67.78 28.59
N ALA A 2 -15.38 -67.51 29.64
CA ALA A 2 -16.13 -66.25 29.78
C ALA A 2 -15.25 -64.98 29.86
N THR A 3 -14.13 -65.03 30.58
CA THR A 3 -13.24 -63.87 30.78
C THR A 3 -12.54 -63.38 29.50
N MET A 4 -12.16 -64.29 28.60
CA MET A 4 -11.57 -63.92 27.30
C MET A 4 -12.56 -63.21 26.37
N PHE A 5 -13.86 -63.54 26.47
CA PHE A 5 -14.88 -62.92 25.63
C PHE A 5 -15.20 -61.49 26.09
N GLU A 6 -15.22 -61.27 27.41
CA GLU A 6 -15.46 -59.97 28.04
C GLU A 6 -14.31 -58.99 27.78
N GLU A 7 -13.05 -59.44 27.90
CA GLU A 7 -11.87 -58.63 27.54
C GLU A 7 -11.84 -58.28 26.04
N ALA A 8 -12.22 -59.22 25.17
CA ALA A 8 -12.31 -58.96 23.73
C ALA A 8 -13.40 -57.93 23.40
N PHE A 9 -14.57 -58.00 24.07
CA PHE A 9 -15.66 -57.03 23.89
C PHE A 9 -15.26 -55.63 24.34
N LEU A 10 -14.60 -55.50 25.49
CA LEU A 10 -14.10 -54.22 26.00
C LEU A 10 -13.06 -53.59 25.05
N LYS A 11 -12.14 -54.41 24.54
CA LYS A 11 -11.10 -53.97 23.60
C LYS A 11 -11.67 -53.53 22.24
N VAL A 12 -12.76 -54.15 21.80
CA VAL A 12 -13.51 -53.73 20.59
C VAL A 12 -14.24 -52.41 20.84
N GLY A 13 -14.90 -52.25 22.00
CA GLY A 13 -15.57 -51.01 22.38
C GLY A 13 -14.63 -49.81 22.48
N GLU A 14 -13.46 -49.98 23.08
CA GLU A 14 -12.43 -48.93 23.19
C GLU A 14 -11.85 -48.53 21.83
N ARG A 15 -11.63 -49.51 20.94
CA ARG A 15 -11.19 -49.26 19.55
C ARG A 15 -12.25 -48.54 18.73
N LEU A 16 -13.53 -48.90 18.89
CA LEU A 16 -14.65 -48.22 18.25
C LEU A 16 -14.77 -46.77 18.76
N GLY A 17 -14.69 -46.53 20.07
CA GLY A 17 -14.72 -45.19 20.64
C GLY A 17 -13.57 -44.31 20.16
N ALA A 18 -12.34 -44.84 20.13
CA ALA A 18 -11.17 -44.13 19.62
C ALA A 18 -11.28 -43.82 18.11
N LEU A 19 -11.88 -44.72 17.32
CA LEU A 19 -12.12 -44.49 15.89
C LEU A 19 -13.18 -43.40 15.68
N GLN A 20 -14.29 -43.45 16.43
CA GLN A 20 -15.35 -42.43 16.38
C GLN A 20 -14.81 -41.03 16.74
N ALA A 21 -14.00 -40.91 17.80
CA ALA A 21 -13.38 -39.65 18.20
C ALA A 21 -12.44 -39.09 17.12
N LYS A 22 -11.62 -39.95 16.47
CA LYS A 22 -10.74 -39.55 15.37
C LYS A 22 -11.53 -39.05 14.15
N VAL A 23 -12.65 -39.70 13.82
CA VAL A 23 -13.53 -39.27 12.71
C VAL A 23 -14.15 -37.91 13.02
N VAL A 24 -14.68 -37.69 14.23
CA VAL A 24 -15.25 -36.40 14.64
C VAL A 24 -14.20 -35.29 14.60
N LEU A 25 -13.00 -35.52 15.12
CA LEU A 25 -11.90 -34.55 15.07
C LEU A 25 -11.47 -34.23 13.63
N ALA A 26 -11.39 -35.24 12.76
CA ALA A 26 -11.06 -35.04 11.35
C ALA A 26 -12.12 -34.22 10.61
N LEU A 27 -13.42 -34.49 10.84
CA LEU A 27 -14.52 -33.74 10.25
C LEU A 27 -14.57 -32.29 10.76
N ALA A 28 -14.41 -32.08 12.07
CA ALA A 28 -14.36 -30.75 12.66
C ALA A 28 -13.16 -29.95 12.13
N GLY A 29 -11.98 -30.58 12.05
CA GLY A 29 -10.79 -29.97 11.45
C GLY A 29 -10.98 -29.61 9.97
N GLY A 30 -11.62 -30.48 9.20
CA GLY A 30 -11.96 -30.23 7.79
C GLY A 30 -12.93 -29.05 7.62
N MET A 31 -13.97 -28.96 8.45
CA MET A 31 -14.93 -27.84 8.44
C MET A 31 -14.27 -26.51 8.79
N ILE A 32 -13.37 -26.50 9.79
CA ILE A 32 -12.61 -25.31 10.17
C ILE A 32 -11.70 -24.87 9.02
N ALA A 33 -10.96 -25.80 8.40
CA ALA A 33 -10.11 -25.48 7.26
C ALA A 33 -10.90 -24.91 6.08
N LEU A 34 -12.07 -25.47 5.77
CA LEU A 34 -12.96 -24.96 4.71
C LEU A 34 -13.46 -23.55 5.02
N ALA A 35 -13.87 -23.29 6.27
CA ALA A 35 -14.31 -21.97 6.70
C ALA A 35 -13.20 -20.92 6.60
N ILE A 36 -11.95 -21.27 6.95
CA ILE A 36 -10.78 -20.39 6.79
C ILE A 36 -10.54 -20.08 5.32
N VAL A 37 -10.55 -21.09 4.43
CA VAL A 37 -10.35 -20.87 2.98
C VAL A 37 -11.46 -20.00 2.39
N ALA A 38 -12.72 -20.23 2.78
CA ALA A 38 -13.84 -19.42 2.34
C ALA A 38 -13.71 -17.97 2.83
N ALA A 39 -13.40 -17.77 4.12
CA ALA A 39 -13.20 -16.44 4.69
C ALA A 39 -12.01 -15.70 4.05
N ALA A 40 -10.90 -16.39 3.81
CA ALA A 40 -9.73 -15.83 3.12
C ALA A 40 -10.05 -15.48 1.65
N GLY A 41 -10.79 -16.35 0.94
CA GLY A 41 -11.23 -16.09 -0.43
C GLY A 41 -12.16 -14.88 -0.52
N VAL A 42 -13.12 -14.78 0.39
CA VAL A 42 -14.01 -13.61 0.52
C VAL A 42 -13.20 -12.36 0.86
N TYR A 43 -12.25 -12.44 1.79
CA TYR A 43 -11.39 -11.31 2.16
C TYR A 43 -10.54 -10.80 0.99
N ILE A 44 -9.93 -11.71 0.22
CA ILE A 44 -9.18 -11.35 -0.98
C ILE A 44 -10.11 -10.68 -1.98
N TRP A 45 -11.24 -11.32 -2.30
CA TRP A 45 -12.20 -10.83 -3.30
C TRP A 45 -12.78 -9.45 -2.95
N LEU A 46 -13.09 -9.21 -1.68
CA LEU A 46 -13.61 -7.94 -1.19
C LEU A 46 -12.55 -6.84 -1.01
N ASN A 47 -11.27 -7.12 -1.25
CA ASN A 47 -10.19 -6.15 -1.09
C ASN A 47 -9.56 -5.78 -2.44
N PRO A 48 -10.01 -4.68 -3.07
CA PRO A 48 -9.49 -4.24 -4.37
C PRO A 48 -7.99 -3.92 -4.35
N LEU A 49 -7.45 -3.53 -3.19
CA LEU A 49 -6.03 -3.19 -3.05
C LEU A 49 -5.12 -4.40 -3.28
N LEU A 50 -5.59 -5.62 -2.94
CA LEU A 50 -4.85 -6.87 -3.19
C LEU A 50 -4.82 -7.24 -4.69
N HIS A 51 -5.73 -6.70 -5.49
CA HIS A 51 -5.85 -6.98 -6.92
C HIS A 51 -5.29 -5.89 -7.83
N CYS A 52 -4.78 -4.82 -7.22
CA CYS A 52 -4.32 -3.64 -7.92
C CYS A 52 -2.99 -3.94 -8.63
N ARG A 53 -3.05 -4.25 -9.93
CA ARG A 53 -1.84 -4.45 -10.77
C ARG A 53 -1.32 -3.18 -11.41
N GLN A 54 -2.18 -2.17 -11.52
CA GLN A 54 -1.90 -0.90 -12.19
C GLN A 54 -2.41 0.24 -11.32
N GLN A 55 -1.62 1.30 -11.25
CA GLN A 55 -1.86 2.46 -10.41
C GLN A 55 -1.57 3.76 -11.16
N SER A 56 -2.22 4.82 -10.72
CA SER A 56 -1.73 6.19 -10.91
C SER A 56 -1.26 6.74 -9.57
N ALA A 57 -0.10 7.39 -9.59
CA ALA A 57 0.42 8.16 -8.46
C ALA A 57 0.38 9.65 -8.80
N LEU A 58 -0.12 10.44 -7.86
CA LEU A 58 -0.02 11.90 -7.86
C LEU A 58 0.91 12.33 -6.73
N LEU A 59 1.96 13.08 -7.04
CA LEU A 59 2.83 13.73 -6.05
C LEU A 59 2.61 15.25 -6.10
N PHE A 60 2.35 15.85 -4.95
CA PHE A 60 2.03 17.28 -4.82
C PHE A 60 3.20 18.00 -4.17
N PHE A 61 3.95 18.74 -4.98
CA PHE A 61 5.13 19.47 -4.59
C PHE A 61 4.77 20.93 -4.30
N GLY A 62 4.63 21.26 -3.01
CA GLY A 62 4.48 22.62 -2.54
C GLY A 62 5.71 23.46 -2.86
N THR A 63 5.50 24.70 -3.32
CA THR A 63 6.58 25.60 -3.72
C THR A 63 7.03 26.53 -2.60
N ALA A 64 6.28 26.63 -1.49
CA ALA A 64 6.61 27.54 -0.38
C ALA A 64 7.68 26.91 0.52
N VAL A 65 8.95 27.20 0.25
CA VAL A 65 10.10 26.61 0.92
C VAL A 65 10.59 27.52 2.05
N ARG A 66 10.88 26.94 3.22
CA ARG A 66 11.46 27.70 4.34
C ARG A 66 12.97 27.81 4.17
N HIS A 67 13.49 29.01 4.38
CA HIS A 67 14.91 29.30 4.43
C HIS A 67 15.19 30.16 5.67
N GLY A 68 15.49 29.49 6.79
CA GLY A 68 15.53 30.12 8.11
C GLY A 68 14.14 30.62 8.52
N GLU A 69 14.04 31.91 8.87
CA GLU A 69 12.76 32.54 9.25
C GLU A 69 11.92 33.00 8.05
N HIS A 70 12.46 32.95 6.83
CA HIS A 70 11.77 33.45 5.64
C HIS A 70 11.17 32.30 4.83
N VAL A 71 9.98 32.53 4.29
CA VAL A 71 9.37 31.67 3.27
C VAL A 71 9.64 32.28 1.91
N ARG A 72 10.22 31.52 0.99
CA ARG A 72 10.32 31.88 -0.43
C ARG A 72 9.54 30.87 -1.26
N HIS A 73 9.17 31.28 -2.46
CA HIS A 73 8.56 30.37 -3.42
C HIS A 73 9.63 29.87 -4.40
N LEU A 74 9.57 28.58 -4.70
CA LEU A 74 10.38 27.97 -5.75
C LEU A 74 10.01 28.57 -7.11
N ASP A 75 11.01 28.98 -7.89
CA ASP A 75 10.76 29.45 -9.25
C ASP A 75 10.72 28.30 -10.27
N GLY A 76 10.28 28.62 -11.49
CA GLY A 76 10.13 27.63 -12.56
C GLY A 76 11.46 27.02 -13.01
N SER A 77 12.59 27.73 -12.87
CA SER A 77 13.91 27.23 -13.26
C SER A 77 14.45 26.22 -12.25
N GLU A 78 14.26 26.48 -10.95
CA GLU A 78 14.58 25.55 -9.88
C GLU A 78 13.75 24.26 -9.99
N TRP A 79 12.45 24.41 -10.27
CA TRP A 79 11.58 23.26 -10.54
C TRP A 79 12.06 22.47 -11.76
N HIS A 80 12.35 23.13 -12.87
CA HIS A 80 12.83 22.47 -14.08
C HIS A 80 14.13 21.70 -13.84
N GLY A 81 15.09 22.30 -13.15
CA GLY A 81 16.34 21.62 -12.78
C GLY A 81 16.11 20.42 -11.85
N PHE A 82 15.13 20.48 -10.95
CA PHE A 82 14.72 19.32 -10.16
C PHE A 82 14.12 18.20 -11.03
N VAL A 83 13.24 18.55 -11.97
CA VAL A 83 12.64 17.58 -12.90
C VAL A 83 13.73 16.85 -13.70
N GLU A 84 14.64 17.59 -14.33
CA GLU A 84 15.69 17.02 -15.17
C GLU A 84 16.67 16.15 -14.37
N SER A 85 17.06 16.59 -13.17
CA SER A 85 18.09 15.90 -12.38
C SER A 85 17.55 14.77 -11.51
N ALA A 86 16.31 14.86 -11.03
CA ALA A 86 15.76 13.95 -10.03
C ALA A 86 14.62 13.06 -10.56
N ILE A 87 13.77 13.59 -11.44
CA ILE A 87 12.55 12.89 -11.88
C ILE A 87 12.82 12.10 -13.17
N VAL A 88 13.34 12.76 -14.22
CA VAL A 88 13.56 12.16 -15.54
C VAL A 88 14.38 10.86 -15.47
N PRO A 89 15.52 10.78 -14.73
CA PRO A 89 16.31 9.54 -14.67
C PRO A 89 15.60 8.38 -13.97
N ARG A 90 14.61 8.69 -13.10
CA ARG A 90 13.89 7.69 -12.29
C ARG A 90 12.59 7.24 -12.94
N LEU A 91 11.99 8.07 -13.80
CA LEU A 91 10.73 7.80 -14.50
C LEU A 91 10.93 7.82 -16.04
N PRO A 92 11.73 6.90 -16.60
CA PRO A 92 12.03 6.89 -18.04
C PRO A 92 10.82 6.58 -18.92
N ASP A 93 9.80 5.92 -18.37
CA ASP A 93 8.56 5.57 -19.08
C ASP A 93 7.63 6.77 -19.30
N GLY A 94 7.94 7.91 -18.68
CA GLY A 94 7.20 9.16 -18.83
C GLY A 94 6.33 9.52 -17.62
N PHE A 95 5.97 10.79 -17.57
CA PHE A 95 5.12 11.41 -16.55
C PHE A 95 4.53 12.71 -17.09
N THR A 96 3.51 13.23 -16.43
CA THR A 96 2.92 14.54 -16.71
C THR A 96 3.06 15.44 -15.50
N VAL A 97 3.36 16.72 -15.70
CA VAL A 97 3.32 17.72 -14.63
C VAL A 97 2.16 18.67 -14.89
N LEU A 98 1.37 18.92 -13.87
CA LEU A 98 0.31 19.92 -13.85
C LEU A 98 0.68 21.02 -12.85
N GLU A 99 0.27 22.25 -13.13
CA GLU A 99 0.36 23.36 -12.17
C GLU A 99 -0.98 23.50 -11.45
N GLY A 100 -0.91 23.61 -10.13
CA GLY A 100 -2.06 23.76 -9.26
C GLY A 100 -1.85 24.87 -8.24
N GLN A 101 -2.94 25.24 -7.57
CA GLN A 101 -2.91 26.12 -6.41
C GLN A 101 -3.59 25.38 -5.26
N GLY A 102 -2.84 25.18 -4.19
CA GLY A 102 -3.31 24.62 -2.93
C GLY A 102 -3.45 25.70 -1.87
N PHE A 103 -4.04 25.29 -0.75
CA PHE A 103 -3.95 26.04 0.49
C PHE A 103 -3.36 25.12 1.55
N SER A 104 -2.20 25.48 2.08
CA SER A 104 -1.60 24.79 3.22
C SER A 104 -1.97 25.55 4.49
N ARG A 105 -2.11 24.83 5.61
CA ARG A 105 -2.17 25.46 6.93
C ARG A 105 -0.76 25.60 7.45
N SER A 106 -0.36 26.81 7.78
CA SER A 106 0.86 27.05 8.53
C SER A 106 0.78 26.29 9.86
N VAL A 107 1.83 25.54 10.17
CA VAL A 107 1.94 24.81 11.45
C VAL A 107 2.16 25.78 12.62
N ALA A 108 2.65 27.00 12.35
CA ALA A 108 2.97 27.99 13.37
C ALA A 108 1.73 28.73 13.92
N ASP A 109 0.75 29.03 13.07
CA ASP A 109 -0.40 29.87 13.42
C ASP A 109 -1.75 29.37 12.86
N GLY A 110 -1.75 28.26 12.11
CA GLY A 110 -2.96 27.66 11.54
C GLY A 110 -3.56 28.44 10.36
N ALA A 111 -2.90 29.51 9.90
CA ALA A 111 -3.38 30.33 8.80
C ALA A 111 -3.34 29.55 7.47
N ALA A 112 -4.40 29.69 6.66
CA ALA A 112 -4.43 29.14 5.31
C ALA A 112 -3.60 30.04 4.38
N MET A 113 -2.49 29.51 3.88
CA MET A 113 -1.63 30.20 2.92
C MET A 113 -1.85 29.63 1.53
N ARG A 114 -2.07 30.51 0.56
CA ARG A 114 -2.11 30.11 -0.85
C ARG A 114 -0.71 29.66 -1.25
N GLU A 115 -0.63 28.48 -1.83
CA GLU A 115 0.63 27.88 -2.25
C GLU A 115 0.51 27.35 -3.68
N ASN A 116 1.41 27.79 -4.56
CA ASN A 116 1.55 27.17 -5.87
C ASN A 116 2.09 25.75 -5.68
N THR A 117 1.59 24.82 -6.47
CA THR A 117 1.93 23.40 -6.33
C THR A 117 2.19 22.82 -7.72
N TYR A 118 3.27 22.07 -7.86
CA TYR A 118 3.47 21.20 -9.02
C TYR A 118 2.94 19.81 -8.70
N ILE A 119 2.11 19.26 -9.58
CA ILE A 119 1.49 17.94 -9.43
C ILE A 119 2.10 17.02 -10.48
N LEU A 120 2.91 16.08 -10.03
CA LEU A 120 3.45 15.03 -10.89
C LEU A 120 2.45 13.88 -10.96
N MET A 121 2.04 13.53 -12.17
CA MET A 121 1.15 12.41 -12.46
C MET A 121 1.91 11.31 -13.19
N VAL A 122 1.85 10.09 -12.64
CA VAL A 122 2.54 8.91 -13.15
C VAL A 122 1.58 7.73 -13.22
N ALA A 123 1.45 7.09 -14.38
CA ALA A 123 0.78 5.80 -14.52
C ALA A 123 1.82 4.69 -14.49
N HIS A 124 1.67 3.72 -13.59
CA HIS A 124 2.67 2.68 -13.39
C HIS A 124 2.07 1.34 -12.93
N ARG A 125 2.84 0.26 -13.07
CA ARG A 125 2.48 -1.02 -12.46
C ARG A 125 2.61 -0.91 -10.95
N ASN A 126 1.76 -1.61 -10.21
CA ASN A 126 1.90 -1.66 -8.76
C ASN A 126 3.02 -2.65 -8.40
N ASP A 127 4.27 -2.18 -8.43
CA ASP A 127 5.46 -2.94 -8.06
C ASP A 127 6.34 -2.15 -7.08
N THR A 128 7.21 -2.87 -6.37
CA THR A 128 8.06 -2.29 -5.33
C THR A 128 9.12 -1.35 -5.88
N GLU A 129 9.55 -1.54 -7.12
CA GLU A 129 10.63 -0.77 -7.73
C GLU A 129 10.18 0.67 -8.03
N ILE A 130 9.05 0.84 -8.72
CA ILE A 130 8.52 2.17 -9.01
C ILE A 130 8.09 2.89 -7.73
N ASN A 131 7.55 2.16 -6.75
CA ASN A 131 7.21 2.71 -5.45
C ASN A 131 8.44 3.28 -4.72
N ALA A 132 9.59 2.58 -4.79
CA ALA A 132 10.85 3.06 -4.23
C ALA A 132 11.41 4.27 -5.00
N LYS A 133 11.27 4.29 -6.33
CA LYS A 133 11.65 5.45 -7.17
C LYS A 133 10.86 6.70 -6.80
N LEU A 134 9.53 6.58 -6.68
CA LEU A 134 8.65 7.68 -6.28
C LEU A 134 8.99 8.18 -4.86
N ALA A 135 9.24 7.27 -3.92
CA ALA A 135 9.67 7.65 -2.56
C ALA A 135 11.01 8.40 -2.56
N SER A 136 11.96 7.97 -3.41
CA SER A 136 13.25 8.65 -3.56
C SER A 136 13.11 10.05 -4.15
N ILE A 137 12.19 10.25 -5.10
CA ILE A 137 11.88 11.60 -5.63
C ILE A 137 11.33 12.50 -4.51
N VAL A 138 10.44 11.97 -3.66
CA VAL A 138 9.89 12.70 -2.52
C VAL A 138 10.97 13.13 -1.54
N GLU A 139 11.86 12.20 -1.13
CA GLU A 139 12.93 12.53 -0.18
C GLU A 139 14.00 13.45 -0.78
N ASP A 140 14.30 13.32 -2.07
CA ASP A 140 15.16 14.27 -2.79
C ASP A 140 14.55 15.67 -2.78
N TYR A 141 13.24 15.81 -2.99
CA TYR A 141 12.58 17.12 -2.95
C TYR A 141 12.63 17.73 -1.55
N LYS A 142 12.25 16.95 -0.53
CA LYS A 142 12.25 17.38 0.87
C LYS A 142 13.64 17.83 1.32
N SER A 143 14.67 17.06 0.99
CA SER A 143 16.05 17.38 1.36
C SER A 143 16.58 18.62 0.64
N ARG A 144 16.36 18.75 -0.67
CA ARG A 144 16.85 19.88 -1.48
C ARG A 144 16.17 21.20 -1.14
N PHE A 145 14.87 21.16 -0.86
CA PHE A 145 14.05 22.35 -0.70
C PHE A 145 13.52 22.55 0.73
N GLN A 146 14.01 21.75 1.69
CA GLN A 146 13.62 21.81 3.11
C GLN A 146 12.10 21.77 3.32
N GLN A 147 11.41 20.98 2.49
CA GLN A 147 9.96 20.81 2.57
C GLN A 147 9.58 19.85 3.69
N GLU A 148 8.53 20.20 4.42
CA GLU A 148 8.03 19.37 5.52
C GLU A 148 7.39 18.08 4.99
N SER A 149 6.65 18.18 3.88
CA SER A 149 5.96 17.05 3.28
C SER A 149 5.76 17.20 1.78
N VAL A 150 5.58 16.07 1.10
CA VAL A 150 5.05 15.97 -0.25
C VAL A 150 3.89 15.00 -0.17
N LEU A 151 2.68 15.44 -0.53
CA LEU A 151 1.54 14.53 -0.52
C LEU A 151 1.68 13.55 -1.68
N ARG A 152 1.49 12.26 -1.39
CA ARG A 152 1.38 11.20 -2.38
C ARG A 152 -0.02 10.60 -2.32
N LEU A 153 -0.67 10.51 -3.47
CA LEU A 153 -1.95 9.84 -3.64
C LEU A 153 -1.79 8.72 -4.67
N ASP A 154 -2.03 7.48 -4.24
CA ASP A 154 -2.05 6.32 -5.13
C ASP A 154 -3.50 5.88 -5.38
N GLN A 155 -3.85 5.68 -6.64
CA GLN A 155 -5.17 5.20 -7.05
C GLN A 155 -5.02 3.98 -7.97
N CYS A 156 -5.79 2.94 -7.69
CA CYS A 156 -5.87 1.78 -8.57
C CYS A 156 -6.64 2.13 -9.84
N GLY A 157 -6.09 1.77 -11.00
CA GLY A 157 -6.72 2.06 -12.28
C GLY A 157 -6.17 1.18 -13.39
N ALA A 158 -7.03 0.79 -14.33
CA ALA A 158 -6.60 0.09 -15.53
C ALA A 158 -6.14 1.12 -16.58
N TYR A 159 -4.97 0.92 -17.18
CA TYR A 159 -4.48 1.75 -18.27
C TYR A 159 -3.82 0.90 -19.36
N LYS A 160 -3.77 1.43 -20.57
CA LYS A 160 -3.11 0.81 -21.72
C LYS A 160 -2.37 1.90 -22.50
N PHE A 161 -1.16 1.59 -22.93
CA PHE A 161 -0.40 2.38 -23.90
C PHE A 161 -0.61 1.81 -25.30
#